data_AF-A0A0Q9Y8H7-F1
#
_entry.id   AF-A0A0Q9Y8H7-F1
#
_cell.length_a   1.000
_cell.length_b   1.000
_cell.length_c   1.000
_cell.angle_alpha   90.00
_cell.angle_beta   90.00
_cell.angle_gamma   90.00
#
_symmetry.space_group_name_H-M   'P 1'
#
loop_
_entity.id
_entity.type
_entity.pdbx_description
1 polymer ?
#
loop_
_entity_poly.entity_id
_entity_poly.type
_entity_poly.pdbx_seq_one_letter_code
_entity_poly.pdbx_strand_id
1 'polypeptide(L)' 'MIFVTDGEARVNEKFLESFNQAKKEKKFKVLSLVIGSPRNSVEPFSDRVMNIQNFEDEKSFVAFEI' A
#
# COMPACT_ATOMS: atom_id res chain seq x y z
N MET A 1 0.59 8.85 2.12
CA MET A 1 1.61 8.22 1.25
C MET A 1 0.90 7.20 0.37
N ILE A 2 1.20 7.20 -0.92
CA ILE A 2 0.67 6.20 -1.86
C ILE A 2 1.81 5.27 -2.23
N PHE A 3 1.62 3.97 -2.08
CA PHE A 3 2.55 2.93 -2.48
C PHE A 3 1.95 2.18 -3.67
N VAL A 4 2.71 1.98 -4.73
CA VAL A 4 2.23 1.35 -5.97
C VAL A 4 3.18 0.21 -6.32
N THR A 5 2.64 -0.99 -6.56
CA THR A 5 3.43 -2.16 -6.94
C THR A 5 2.66 -3.10 -7.86
N ASP A 6 3.33 -3.69 -8.84
CA ASP A 6 2.87 -4.79 -9.68
C ASP A 6 3.53 -6.13 -9.32
N GLY A 7 4.40 -6.14 -8.29
CA GLY A 7 5.14 -7.31 -7.80
C GLY A 7 4.99 -7.55 -6.30
N GLU A 8 5.59 -8.66 -5.83
CA GLU A 8 5.68 -9.03 -4.42
C GLU A 8 7.13 -8.94 -3.92
N ALA A 9 7.34 -8.24 -2.82
CA ALA A 9 8.59 -8.28 -2.07
C ALA A 9 8.26 -8.31 -0.57
N ARG A 10 8.77 -9.32 0.13
CA ARG A 10 8.67 -9.38 1.59
C ARG A 10 9.78 -8.52 2.18
N VAL A 11 9.39 -7.62 3.06
CA VAL A 11 10.31 -6.84 3.90
C VAL A 11 10.51 -7.55 5.23
N ASN A 12 11.69 -7.38 5.83
CA ASN A 12 11.98 -7.98 7.13
C ASN A 12 11.21 -7.28 8.25
N GLU A 13 11.05 -7.97 9.38
CA GLU A 13 10.28 -7.50 10.54
C GLU A 13 10.84 -6.18 11.11
N LYS A 14 12.18 -6.06 11.18
CA LYS A 14 12.84 -4.84 11.68
C LYS A 14 12.46 -3.60 10.88
N PHE A 15 12.35 -3.72 9.57
CA PHE A 15 11.89 -2.64 8.71
C PHE A 15 10.42 -2.31 8.98
N LEU A 16 9.55 -3.33 9.07
CA LEU A 16 8.12 -3.15 9.34
C LEU A 16 7.88 -2.41 10.65
N GLU A 17 8.57 -2.79 11.73
CA GLU A 17 8.49 -2.12 13.02
C GLU A 17 8.89 -0.64 12.91
N SER A 18 10.06 -0.39 12.32
CA SER A 18 10.59 0.98 12.17
C SER A 18 9.68 1.87 11.32
N PHE A 19 9.15 1.32 10.23
CA PHE A 19 8.26 2.04 9.32
C PHE A 19 6.91 2.34 9.97
N ASN A 20 6.30 1.35 10.64
CA ASN A 20 5.02 1.54 11.33
C ASN A 20 5.14 2.50 12.53
N GLN A 21 6.28 2.52 13.22
CA GLN A 21 6.56 3.54 14.23
C GLN A 21 6.60 4.95 13.61
N ALA A 22 7.32 5.11 12.50
CA ALA A 22 7.37 6.39 11.79
C ALA A 22 5.99 6.85 11.29
N LYS A 23 5.14 5.93 10.81
CA LYS A 23 3.74 6.22 10.45
C LYS A 23 2.97 6.85 11.60
N LYS A 24 3.07 6.26 12.81
CA LYS A 24 2.39 6.75 14.02
C LYS A 24 2.90 8.12 14.44
N GLU A 25 4.23 8.29 14.51
CA GLU A 25 4.86 9.54 14.95
C GLU A 25 4.56 10.71 14.01
N LYS A 26 4.64 10.45 12.71
CA LYS A 26 4.42 11.46 11.66
C LYS A 26 2.96 11.56 11.22
N LYS A 27 2.08 10.74 11.80
CA LYS A 27 0.63 10.72 11.58
C LYS A 27 0.22 10.63 10.11
N PHE A 28 0.98 9.89 9.29
CA PHE A 28 0.62 9.63 7.90
C PHE A 28 0.01 8.25 7.72
N LYS A 29 -0.89 8.15 6.74
CA LYS A 29 -1.49 6.89 6.29
C LYS A 29 -0.86 6.43 4.97
N VAL A 30 -0.91 5.13 4.74
CA VAL A 30 -0.42 4.44 3.54
C VAL A 30 -1.61 3.80 2.83
N LEU A 31 -1.82 4.23 1.58
CA LEU A 31 -2.67 3.54 0.62
C LEU A 31 -1.78 2.74 -0.32
N SER A 32 -2.00 1.43 -0.41
CA SER A 32 -1.28 0.57 -1.35
C SER A 32 -2.16 0.21 -2.54
N LEU A 33 -1.70 0.55 -3.74
CA LEU A 33 -2.26 0.17 -5.03
C LEU A 33 -1.48 -1.03 -5.57
N VAL A 34 -2.10 -2.20 -5.58
CA VAL A 34 -1.53 -3.43 -6.11
C VAL A 34 -2.08 -3.66 -7.52
N ILE A 35 -1.18 -3.71 -8.50
CA ILE A 35 -1.53 -3.88 -9.91
C ILE A 35 -1.50 -5.37 -10.27
N GLY A 36 -2.55 -5.82 -10.95
CA GLY A 36 -2.74 -7.20 -11.38
C GLY A 36 -3.29 -8.07 -10.25
N SER A 37 -2.58 -9.15 -9.93
CA SER A 37 -3.05 -10.14 -8.95
C SER A 37 -2.99 -9.62 -7.51
N PRO A 38 -4.01 -9.91 -6.66
CA PRO A 38 -3.99 -9.60 -5.23
C PRO A 38 -2.76 -10.18 -4.53
N ARG A 39 -2.17 -9.40 -3.62
CA ARG A 39 -0.99 -9.79 -2.84
C ARG A 39 -1.06 -9.24 -1.43
N ASN A 40 -0.55 -10.01 -0.48
CA ASN A 40 -0.67 -9.69 0.94
C ASN A 40 0.60 -9.04 1.50
N SER A 41 1.69 -8.97 0.71
CA SER A 41 2.98 -8.42 1.16
C SER A 41 2.95 -6.95 1.56
N VAL A 42 1.92 -6.21 1.13
CA VAL A 42 1.72 -4.80 1.46
C VAL A 42 0.85 -4.58 2.70
N GLU A 43 0.07 -5.59 3.11
CA GLU A 43 -0.86 -5.48 4.24
C GLU A 43 -0.17 -5.04 5.55
N PRO A 44 1.02 -5.53 5.93
CA PRO A 44 1.62 -5.24 7.23
C PRO A 44 1.96 -3.76 7.48
N PHE A 45 2.00 -2.93 6.43
CA PHE A 45 2.31 -1.51 6.53
C PHE A 45 1.26 -0.59 5.88
N SER A 46 0.19 -1.16 5.31
CA SER A 46 -0.87 -0.40 4.64
C SER A 46 -2.02 -0.11 5.57
N ASP A 47 -2.59 1.09 5.49
CA ASP A 47 -3.87 1.41 6.14
C ASP A 47 -5.05 1.03 5.24
N ARG A 48 -4.83 1.01 3.92
CA ARG A 48 -5.78 0.52 2.93
C ARG A 48 -5.03 -0.13 1.77
N VAL A 49 -5.55 -1.24 1.26
CA VAL A 49 -5.05 -1.91 0.07
C VAL A 49 -6.14 -1.90 -0.99
N MET A 50 -5.78 -1.52 -2.21
CA MET A 50 -6.65 -1.52 -3.38
C MET A 50 -5.98 -2.31 -4.50
N ASN A 51 -6.70 -3.28 -5.05
CA ASN A 51 -6.24 -4.03 -6.20
C ASN A 51 -6.85 -3.42 -7.47
N ILE A 52 -5.99 -3.08 -8.44
CA ILE A 52 -6.39 -2.54 -9.74
C ILE A 52 -5.82 -3.44 -10.85
N GLN A 53 -6.52 -3.58 -11.97
CA GLN A 53 -5.97 -4.34 -13.10
C GLN A 53 -4.92 -3.53 -13.87
N ASN A 54 -5.16 -2.23 -14.01
CA ASN A 54 -4.28 -1.27 -14.65
C ASN A 54 -4.63 0.15 -14.14
N PHE A 55 -3.87 1.16 -14.56
CA PHE A 55 -4.09 2.55 -14.14
C PHE A 55 -5.32 3.23 -14.75
N GLU A 56 -5.96 2.60 -15.74
CA GLU A 56 -7.15 3.12 -16.42
C GLU A 56 -8.46 2.59 -15.81
N ASP A 57 -8.36 1.61 -14.91
CA ASP A 57 -9.50 1.04 -14.18
C ASP A 57 -10.23 2.16 -13.42
N GLU A 58 -11.54 2.27 -13.54
CA GLU A 58 -12.36 3.29 -12.84
C GLU A 58 -12.12 3.25 -11.31
N LYS A 59 -11.75 2.08 -10.78
CA LYS A 59 -11.37 1.91 -9.36
C LYS A 59 -10.09 2.64 -8.98
N SER A 60 -9.23 2.98 -9.94
CA SER A 60 -8.02 3.79 -9.69
C SER A 60 -8.38 5.22 -9.27
N PHE A 61 -9.52 5.76 -9.71
CA PHE A 61 -9.96 7.11 -9.36
C PHE A 61 -10.48 7.21 -7.92
N VAL A 62 -11.05 6.14 -7.38
CA VAL A 62 -11.49 6.07 -5.96
C VAL A 62 -10.30 6.14 -4.98
N ALA A 63 -9.08 5.88 -5.46
CA ALA A 63 -7.86 5.99 -4.65
C ALA A 63 -7.56 7.43 -4.19
N PHE A 64 -8.11 8.44 -4.87
CA PHE A 64 -7.79 9.84 -4.66
C PHE A 64 -8.85 10.64 -3.90
N GLU A 65 -9.98 10.04 -3.50
CA GLU A 65 -11.05 10.70 -2.72
C GLU A 65 -10.82 10.67 -1.20
N ILE A 66 -9.57 10.81 -0.72
CA ILE A 66 -9.23 10.77 0.71
C ILE A 66 -8.66 12.11 1.19
#